data_AF-A0A8T0C6G2-F1
#
_entry.id   AF-A0A8T0C6G2-F1
#
_cell.length_a   1.000
_cell.length_b   1.000
_cell.length_c   1.000
_cell.angle_alpha   90.00
_cell.angle_beta   90.00
_cell.angle_gamma   90.00
#
_symmetry.space_group_name_H-M   'P 1'
#
loop_
_entity.id
_entity.type
_entity.pdbx_description
1 polymer ?
#
loop_
_entity_poly.entity_id
_entity_poly.type
_entity_poly.pdbx_seq_one_letter_code
_entity_poly.pdbx_strand_id
1 'polypeptide(L)'
;MVLQHPSEAKVAKNTVRLLSLQLSNIEVIQGESEADFSDIRTQLQSQACALLYPSDNALTLDVTSYQQDLPHIETLVVLDGTWKKVHKILMLNPWLMSLPHVSFANLPENQYSIRKAEQAFSLSTLEATAHFLHLYEQIPPAPFYQALAGMIAQQTRHMPDHVKLRYLSDE
;
A
#
# COMPACT_ATOMS: atom_id res chain seq x y z
N MET A 1 2.30 -9.20 -1.90
CA MET A 1 0.94 -9.48 -2.39
C MET A 1 -0.01 -8.33 -2.02
N VAL A 2 -0.85 -7.90 -2.95
CA VAL A 2 -1.83 -6.82 -2.75
C VAL A 2 -3.24 -7.40 -2.84
N LEU A 3 -4.03 -7.26 -1.78
CA LEU A 3 -5.46 -7.59 -1.77
C LEU A 3 -6.25 -6.32 -2.09
N GLN A 4 -6.77 -6.27 -3.31
CA GLN A 4 -7.36 -5.07 -3.88
C GLN A 4 -8.89 -5.18 -3.90
N HIS A 5 -9.55 -4.14 -3.39
CA HIS A 5 -10.99 -4.05 -3.51
C HIS A 5 -11.40 -3.93 -5.00
N PRO A 6 -12.36 -4.73 -5.53
CA PRO A 6 -12.68 -4.80 -6.96
C PRO A 6 -12.99 -3.44 -7.62
N SER A 7 -13.63 -2.53 -6.88
CA SER A 7 -13.92 -1.18 -7.37
C SER A 7 -12.67 -0.32 -7.66
N GLU A 8 -11.53 -0.62 -7.04
CA GLU A 8 -10.28 0.16 -7.20
C GLU A 8 -9.55 -0.23 -8.49
N ALA A 9 -9.69 -1.47 -8.95
CA ALA A 9 -9.00 -1.98 -10.13
C ALA A 9 -9.25 -1.14 -11.40
N LYS A 10 -10.43 -0.52 -11.48
CA LYS A 10 -10.86 0.32 -12.62
C LYS A 10 -10.56 1.81 -12.44
N VAL A 11 -9.99 2.21 -11.30
CA VAL A 11 -9.72 3.61 -10.99
C VAL A 11 -8.43 4.05 -11.67
N ALA A 12 -8.50 5.10 -12.50
CA ALA A 12 -7.32 5.63 -13.21
C ALA A 12 -6.20 6.09 -12.26
N LYS A 13 -6.54 6.44 -11.02
CA LYS A 13 -5.67 6.90 -9.93
C LYS A 13 -5.02 5.76 -9.12
N ASN A 14 -5.22 4.51 -9.54
CA ASN A 14 -4.73 3.34 -8.81
C ASN A 14 -3.20 3.18 -8.95
N THR A 15 -2.48 3.29 -7.83
CA THR A 15 -1.00 3.20 -7.79
C THR A 15 -0.48 1.76 -7.75
N VAL A 16 -1.33 0.74 -7.55
CA VAL A 16 -0.95 -0.67 -7.63
C VAL A 16 -0.45 -1.04 -9.03
N ARG A 17 -0.98 -0.40 -10.07
CA ARG A 17 -0.49 -0.61 -11.45
C ARG A 17 0.98 -0.19 -11.61
N LEU A 18 1.41 0.85 -10.90
CA LEU A 18 2.82 1.26 -10.89
C LEU A 18 3.67 0.24 -10.13
N LEU A 19 3.17 -0.30 -9.01
CA LEU A 19 3.86 -1.37 -8.28
C LEU A 19 4.08 -2.60 -9.18
N SER A 20 3.08 -3.02 -9.95
CA SER A 20 3.20 -4.14 -10.90
C SER A 20 4.21 -3.90 -12.03
N LEU A 21 4.56 -2.64 -12.32
CA LEU A 21 5.60 -2.29 -13.29
C LEU A 21 6.99 -2.17 -12.66
N GLN A 22 7.07 -1.92 -11.35
CA GLN A 22 8.34 -1.73 -10.62
C GLN A 22 8.84 -3.02 -9.95
N LEU A 23 7.93 -3.94 -9.59
CA LEU A 23 8.24 -5.16 -8.86
C LEU A 23 8.08 -6.39 -9.75
N SER A 24 9.07 -7.28 -9.71
CA SER A 24 9.02 -8.60 -10.37
C SER A 24 8.28 -9.65 -9.56
N ASN A 25 8.27 -9.51 -8.23
CA ASN A 25 7.58 -10.42 -7.31
C ASN A 25 6.38 -9.72 -6.67
N ILE A 26 5.29 -9.59 -7.44
CA ILE A 26 4.04 -9.00 -6.98
C ILE A 26 2.85 -9.75 -7.54
N GLU A 27 1.95 -10.10 -6.63
CA GLU A 27 0.65 -10.65 -6.96
C GLU A 27 -0.44 -9.68 -6.50
N VAL A 28 -1.43 -9.43 -7.37
CA VAL A 28 -2.56 -8.55 -7.09
C VAL A 28 -3.84 -9.36 -7.22
N ILE A 29 -4.56 -9.48 -6.11
CA ILE A 29 -5.75 -10.32 -6.01
C ILE A 29 -6.94 -9.43 -5.71
N GLN A 30 -7.97 -9.55 -6.55
CA GLN A 30 -9.17 -8.74 -6.41
C GLN A 30 -10.23 -9.53 -5.64
N GLY A 31 -10.79 -8.93 -4.59
CA GLY A 31 -11.77 -9.60 -3.76
C GLY A 31 -12.22 -8.77 -2.56
N GLU A 32 -13.27 -9.24 -1.90
CA GLU A 32 -13.76 -8.63 -0.65
C GLU A 32 -14.06 -9.68 0.43
N SER A 33 -14.41 -10.91 0.05
CA SER A 33 -14.91 -11.98 0.94
C SER A 33 -13.89 -13.11 1.10
N GLU A 34 -14.09 -13.98 2.10
CA GLU A 34 -13.23 -15.17 2.29
C GLU A 34 -13.20 -16.08 1.06
N ALA A 35 -14.30 -16.17 0.32
CA ALA A 35 -14.37 -16.99 -0.90
C ALA A 35 -13.49 -16.42 -2.02
N ASP A 36 -13.34 -15.10 -2.10
CA ASP A 36 -12.47 -14.47 -3.09
C ASP A 36 -10.97 -14.71 -2.79
N PHE A 37 -10.66 -15.01 -1.52
CA PHE A 37 -9.29 -15.20 -1.02
C PHE A 37 -9.01 -16.62 -0.52
N SER A 38 -9.83 -17.60 -0.90
CA SER A 38 -9.69 -18.98 -0.42
C SER A 38 -8.32 -19.56 -0.75
N ASP A 39 -7.87 -19.33 -1.98
CA ASP A 39 -6.65 -19.95 -2.51
C ASP A 39 -5.41 -19.40 -1.82
N ILE A 40 -5.40 -18.10 -1.54
CA ILE A 40 -4.26 -17.41 -0.92
C ILE A 40 -4.26 -17.45 0.60
N ARG A 41 -5.41 -17.68 1.23
CA ARG A 41 -5.47 -17.89 2.67
C ARG A 41 -4.57 -19.05 3.09
N THR A 42 -4.67 -20.19 2.40
CA THR A 42 -3.82 -21.36 2.72
C THR A 42 -2.35 -21.07 2.47
N GLN A 43 -2.03 -20.38 1.37
CA GLN A 43 -0.65 -19.97 1.07
C GLN A 43 -0.08 -19.09 2.18
N LEU A 44 -0.79 -18.04 2.58
CA LEU A 44 -0.35 -17.09 3.61
C LEU A 44 -0.20 -17.72 4.99
N GLN A 45 -1.02 -18.71 5.32
CA GLN A 45 -0.89 -19.46 6.58
C GLN A 45 0.35 -20.37 6.61
N SER A 46 0.92 -20.70 5.45
CA SER A 46 2.08 -21.59 5.31
C SER A 46 3.41 -20.86 5.08
N GLN A 47 3.36 -19.55 4.81
CA GLN A 47 4.53 -18.72 4.50
C GLN A 47 4.82 -17.74 5.64
N ALA A 48 6.07 -17.32 5.75
CA ALA A 48 6.42 -16.21 6.63
C ALA A 48 5.87 -14.92 6.01
N CYS A 49 4.70 -14.49 6.46
CA CYS A 49 4.02 -13.31 5.94
C CYS A 49 3.70 -12.29 7.02
N ALA A 50 3.51 -11.04 6.60
CA ALA A 50 3.07 -9.97 7.47
C ALA A 50 2.08 -9.06 6.74
N LEU A 51 1.05 -8.61 7.46
CA LEU A 51 0.11 -7.60 6.99
C LEU A 51 0.65 -6.20 7.31
N LEU A 52 0.75 -5.34 6.30
CA LEU A 52 1.05 -3.93 6.48
C LEU A 52 -0.22 -3.21 6.95
N TYR A 53 -0.38 -3.06 8.26
CA TYR A 53 -1.56 -2.46 8.85
C TYR A 53 -1.29 -1.91 10.26
N PRO A 54 -1.74 -0.68 10.58
CA PRO A 54 -1.59 -0.12 11.91
C PRO A 54 -2.52 -0.85 12.90
N SER A 55 -1.92 -1.59 13.84
CA SER A 55 -2.64 -2.24 14.94
C SER A 55 -1.83 -2.14 16.23
N ASP A 56 -2.48 -2.30 17.37
CA ASP A 56 -1.84 -2.18 18.69
C ASP A 56 -0.65 -3.15 18.89
N ASN A 57 -0.67 -4.29 18.20
CA ASN A 57 0.38 -5.31 18.28
C ASN A 57 1.29 -5.35 17.04
N ALA A 58 1.24 -4.33 16.18
CA ALA A 58 2.09 -4.28 15.00
C ALA A 58 3.56 -4.04 15.37
N LEU A 59 4.46 -4.75 14.70
CA LEU A 59 5.88 -4.45 14.77
C LEU A 59 6.17 -3.17 13.99
N THR A 60 6.66 -2.16 14.70
CA THR A 60 7.04 -0.87 14.13
C THR A 60 8.46 -0.95 13.55
N LEU A 61 8.56 -0.92 12.22
CA LEU A 61 9.82 -1.21 11.53
C LEU A 61 10.91 -0.14 11.72
N ASP A 62 10.52 1.13 11.83
CA ASP A 62 11.41 2.30 11.93
C ASP A 62 11.81 2.67 13.36
N VAL A 63 11.32 1.91 14.36
CA VAL A 63 11.73 2.04 15.77
C VAL A 63 12.62 0.87 16.20
N THR A 64 12.70 -0.18 15.39
CA THR A 64 13.54 -1.34 15.69
C THR A 64 15.01 -0.98 15.46
N SER A 65 15.80 -0.98 16.54
CA SER A 65 17.18 -0.48 16.55
C SER A 65 18.15 -1.25 15.65
N TYR A 66 17.86 -2.51 15.32
CA TYR A 66 18.72 -3.35 14.50
C TYR A 66 17.92 -4.15 13.48
N GLN A 67 18.35 -4.09 12.23
CA GLN A 67 17.74 -4.82 11.12
C GLN A 67 17.77 -6.35 11.30
N GLN A 68 18.76 -6.85 12.05
CA GLN A 68 18.92 -8.28 12.33
C GLN A 68 17.83 -8.82 13.27
N ASP A 69 17.12 -7.94 13.99
CA ASP A 69 16.04 -8.31 14.90
C ASP A 69 14.68 -8.34 14.21
N LEU A 70 14.61 -7.91 12.94
CA LEU A 70 13.37 -7.97 12.18
C LEU A 70 13.01 -9.43 11.87
N PRO A 71 11.74 -9.82 12.03
CA PRO A 71 11.28 -11.15 11.66
C PRO A 71 11.48 -11.34 10.15
N HIS A 72 11.77 -12.58 9.75
CA HIS A 72 11.78 -12.96 8.33
C HIS A 72 10.37 -12.84 7.74
N ILE A 73 10.24 -12.09 6.65
CA ILE A 73 8.99 -11.83 5.93
C ILE A 73 9.25 -12.15 4.45
N GLU A 74 8.70 -13.25 3.98
CA GLU A 74 8.72 -13.67 2.58
C GLU A 74 7.62 -12.99 1.78
N THR A 75 6.47 -12.76 2.40
CA THR A 75 5.31 -12.13 1.76
C THR A 75 4.76 -10.99 2.58
N LEU A 76 4.93 -9.76 2.09
CA LEU A 76 4.17 -8.61 2.56
C LEU A 76 2.76 -8.63 1.98
N VAL A 77 1.74 -8.60 2.83
CA VAL A 77 0.33 -8.42 2.47
C VAL A 77 -0.04 -6.96 2.62
N VAL A 78 -0.58 -6.36 1.56
CA VAL A 78 -1.02 -4.95 1.54
C VAL A 78 -2.48 -4.90 1.10
N LEU A 79 -3.30 -4.11 1.80
CA LEU A 79 -4.72 -3.94 1.45
C LEU A 79 -4.88 -2.66 0.62
N ASP A 80 -5.46 -2.77 -0.57
CA ASP A 80 -5.68 -1.65 -1.48
C ASP A 80 -7.15 -1.24 -1.53
N GLY A 81 -7.41 -0.01 -1.08
CA GLY A 81 -8.72 0.62 -1.11
C GLY A 81 -8.79 1.90 -0.29
N THR A 82 -9.97 2.54 -0.30
CA THR A 82 -10.27 3.54 0.72
C THR A 82 -10.32 2.89 2.10
N TRP A 83 -10.10 3.65 3.18
CA TRP A 83 -10.16 3.10 4.55
C TRP A 83 -11.45 2.34 4.83
N LYS A 84 -12.59 2.84 4.35
CA LYS A 84 -13.89 2.14 4.44
C LYS A 84 -13.87 0.77 3.74
N LYS A 85 -13.21 0.66 2.58
CA LYS A 85 -13.10 -0.57 1.79
C LYS A 85 -12.10 -1.54 2.41
N VAL A 86 -10.95 -1.05 2.85
CA VAL A 86 -9.94 -1.83 3.58
C VAL A 86 -10.55 -2.41 4.87
N HIS A 87 -11.27 -1.59 5.64
CA HIS A 87 -11.99 -2.04 6.82
C HIS A 87 -13.04 -3.11 6.49
N LYS A 88 -13.76 -2.96 5.36
CA LYS A 88 -14.70 -3.99 4.90
C LYS A 88 -13.99 -5.31 4.56
N ILE A 89 -12.87 -5.27 3.84
CA ILE A 89 -12.05 -6.45 3.55
C ILE A 89 -11.64 -7.15 4.86
N LEU A 90 -11.11 -6.40 5.84
CA LEU A 90 -10.73 -6.96 7.14
C LEU A 90 -11.90 -7.60 7.88
N MET A 91 -13.07 -6.95 7.89
CA MET A 91 -14.24 -7.48 8.57
C MET A 91 -14.82 -8.74 7.92
N LEU A 92 -14.73 -8.84 6.60
CA LEU A 92 -15.15 -10.02 5.86
C LEU A 92 -14.08 -11.13 5.85
N ASN A 93 -12.87 -10.85 6.34
CA ASN A 93 -11.74 -11.78 6.37
C ASN A 93 -11.02 -11.73 7.73
N PRO A 94 -11.65 -12.20 8.82
CA PRO A 94 -11.06 -12.11 10.16
C PRO A 94 -9.69 -12.81 10.28
N TRP A 95 -9.42 -13.79 9.42
CA TRP A 95 -8.13 -14.47 9.34
C TRP A 95 -6.96 -13.53 8.97
N LEU A 96 -7.20 -12.41 8.29
CA LEU A 96 -6.16 -11.41 8.01
C LEU A 96 -5.61 -10.80 9.29
N MET A 97 -6.45 -10.61 10.31
CA MET A 97 -6.05 -10.08 11.61
C MET A 97 -5.28 -11.09 12.48
N SER A 98 -5.19 -12.35 12.03
CA SER A 98 -4.35 -13.37 12.68
C SER A 98 -2.92 -13.40 12.15
N LEU A 99 -2.64 -12.67 11.05
CA LEU A 99 -1.29 -12.54 10.51
C LEU A 99 -0.45 -11.64 11.42
N PRO A 100 0.88 -11.82 11.46
CA PRO A 100 1.78 -10.82 12.03
C PRO A 100 1.54 -9.47 11.36
N HIS A 101 1.48 -8.40 12.14
CA HIS A 101 1.28 -7.04 11.62
C HIS A 101 2.60 -6.27 11.66
N VAL A 102 2.84 -5.48 10.61
CA VAL A 102 3.93 -4.50 10.55
C VAL A 102 3.35 -3.12 10.29
N SER A 103 3.99 -2.09 10.84
CA SER A 103 3.57 -0.69 10.72
C SER A 103 4.78 0.25 10.76
N PHE A 104 4.50 1.55 10.67
CA PHE A 104 5.48 2.62 10.71
C PHE A 104 5.09 3.62 11.81
N ALA A 105 6.06 4.10 12.59
CA ALA A 105 5.86 5.22 13.50
C ALA A 105 5.99 6.56 12.77
N ASN A 106 6.95 6.67 11.86
CA ASN A 106 7.27 7.85 11.10
C ASN A 106 6.92 7.62 9.63
N LEU A 107 5.79 8.18 9.20
CA LEU A 107 5.40 8.11 7.80
C LEU A 107 6.21 9.12 6.97
N PRO A 108 6.67 8.76 5.77
CA PRO A 108 7.27 9.70 4.84
C PRO A 108 6.24 10.75 4.43
N GLU A 109 6.75 11.89 3.93
CA GLU A 109 5.90 12.91 3.34
C GLU A 109 5.10 12.33 2.16
N ASN A 110 3.79 12.61 2.14
CA ASN A 110 2.89 12.15 1.09
C ASN A 110 3.18 12.93 -0.20
N GLN A 111 3.62 12.21 -1.23
CA GLN A 111 3.93 12.77 -2.54
C GLN A 111 2.77 12.61 -3.54
N TYR A 112 1.66 11.99 -3.14
CA TYR A 112 0.51 11.73 -4.00
C TYR A 112 -0.56 12.85 -3.98
N SER A 113 -0.20 14.02 -4.52
CA SER A 113 -1.00 15.26 -4.45
C SER A 113 -2.35 15.23 -5.21
N ILE A 114 -2.60 14.26 -6.11
CA ILE A 114 -3.85 14.19 -6.91
C ILE A 114 -5.03 13.60 -6.11
N ARG A 115 -4.76 12.90 -5.02
CA ARG A 115 -5.78 12.41 -4.11
C ARG A 115 -5.86 13.39 -2.94
N LYS A 116 -7.04 13.96 -2.72
CA LYS A 116 -7.32 14.66 -1.46
C LYS A 116 -7.26 13.59 -0.36
N ALA A 117 -6.14 13.51 0.33
CA ALA A 117 -5.97 12.62 1.45
C ALA A 117 -6.94 13.10 2.54
N GLU A 118 -7.88 12.27 2.97
CA GLU A 118 -8.82 12.63 4.05
C GLU A 118 -8.09 12.83 5.39
N GLN A 119 -6.85 12.34 5.49
CA GLN A 119 -5.93 12.53 6.61
C GLN A 119 -4.54 12.84 6.07
N ALA A 120 -3.82 13.78 6.71
CA ALA A 120 -2.46 14.19 6.35
C ALA A 120 -1.43 13.03 6.33
N PHE A 121 -1.81 11.86 6.82
CA PHE A 121 -0.97 10.67 7.02
C PHE A 121 -1.40 9.46 6.17
N SER A 122 -2.23 9.63 5.13
CA SER A 122 -2.62 8.49 4.28
C SER A 122 -1.66 8.31 3.09
N LEU A 123 -0.70 7.40 3.21
CA LEU A 123 0.11 6.94 2.08
C LEU A 123 -0.76 6.22 1.05
N SER A 124 -0.43 6.35 -0.23
CA SER A 124 -0.93 5.45 -1.26
C SER A 124 -0.31 4.05 -1.11
N THR A 125 -0.93 3.05 -1.74
CA THR A 125 -0.44 1.66 -1.72
C THR A 125 1.00 1.54 -2.23
N LEU A 126 1.35 2.33 -3.26
CA LEU A 126 2.73 2.42 -3.74
C LEU A 126 3.68 3.02 -2.71
N GLU A 127 3.32 4.13 -2.07
CA GLU A 127 4.19 4.79 -1.08
C GLU A 127 4.39 3.90 0.15
N ALA A 128 3.32 3.28 0.65
CA ALA A 128 3.38 2.35 1.78
C ALA A 128 4.27 1.14 1.47
N THR A 129 4.15 0.58 0.26
CA THR A 129 4.98 -0.55 -0.18
C THR A 129 6.44 -0.13 -0.38
N ALA A 130 6.69 1.03 -1.02
CA ALA A 130 8.04 1.55 -1.22
C ALA A 130 8.74 1.84 0.11
N HIS A 131 8.01 2.37 1.08
CA HIS A 131 8.54 2.64 2.42
C HIS A 131 8.86 1.34 3.18
N PHE A 132 8.00 0.32 3.09
CA PHE A 132 8.32 -1.01 3.63
C PHE A 132 9.62 -1.56 3.01
N LEU A 133 9.72 -1.58 1.69
CA LEU A 133 10.91 -2.12 1.00
C LEU A 133 12.18 -1.36 1.35
N HIS A 134 12.07 -0.05 1.58
CA HIS A 134 13.19 0.76 2.04
C HIS A 134 13.67 0.38 3.44
N LEU A 135 12.76 0.22 4.39
CA LEU A 135 13.10 -0.14 5.77
C LEU A 135 13.55 -1.61 5.90
N TYR A 136 12.85 -2.50 5.20
CA TYR A 136 13.02 -3.94 5.36
C TYR A 136 14.12 -4.51 4.45
N GLU A 137 14.09 -4.19 3.15
CA GLU A 137 15.02 -4.73 2.14
C GLU A 137 16.13 -3.75 1.74
N GLN A 138 16.17 -2.54 2.31
CA GLN A 138 17.12 -1.48 1.94
C GLN A 138 17.02 -1.04 0.47
N ILE A 139 15.87 -1.28 -0.16
CA ILE A 139 15.64 -0.85 -1.55
C ILE A 139 15.43 0.67 -1.58
N PRO A 140 16.16 1.42 -2.42
CA PRO A 140 15.93 2.86 -2.55
C PRO A 140 14.50 3.16 -3.02
N PRO A 141 13.75 4.06 -2.34
CA PRO A 141 12.36 4.32 -2.70
C PRO A 141 12.21 5.27 -3.91
N ALA A 142 13.30 5.89 -4.35
CA ALA A 142 13.28 6.91 -5.41
C ALA A 142 12.63 6.45 -6.74
N PRO A 143 12.85 5.23 -7.27
CA PRO A 143 12.20 4.78 -8.50
C PRO A 143 10.66 4.73 -8.40
N PHE A 144 10.14 4.33 -7.24
CA PHE A 144 8.69 4.30 -6.99
C PHE A 144 8.11 5.72 -7.02
N TYR A 145 8.76 6.67 -6.34
CA TYR A 145 8.34 8.07 -6.33
C TYR A 145 8.45 8.73 -7.71
N GLN A 146 9.48 8.39 -8.50
CA GLN A 146 9.60 8.86 -9.89
C GLN A 146 8.45 8.34 -10.77
N ALA A 147 8.08 7.07 -10.64
CA ALA A 147 6.93 6.49 -11.33
C ALA A 147 5.62 7.18 -10.92
N LEU A 148 5.46 7.46 -9.62
CA LEU A 148 4.31 8.18 -9.07
C LEU A 148 4.22 9.60 -9.65
N ALA A 149 5.32 10.36 -9.63
CA ALA A 149 5.40 11.70 -10.18
C ALA A 149 5.09 11.72 -11.69
N GLY A 150 5.61 10.74 -12.44
CA GLY A 150 5.29 10.58 -13.85
C GLY A 150 3.80 10.33 -14.11
N MET A 151 3.17 9.47 -13.31
CA MET A 151 1.72 9.24 -13.39
C MET A 151 0.92 10.50 -13.07
N ILE A 152 1.32 11.25 -12.03
CA ILE A 152 0.71 12.52 -11.65
C ILE A 152 0.78 13.50 -12.83
N ALA A 153 1.96 13.69 -13.42
CA ALA A 153 2.17 14.59 -14.55
C ALA A 153 1.32 14.22 -15.78
N GLN A 154 1.17 12.93 -16.08
CA GLN A 154 0.31 12.48 -17.19
C GLN A 154 -1.17 12.73 -16.91
N GLN A 155 -1.63 12.49 -15.67
CA GLN A 155 -3.02 12.73 -15.29
C GLN A 155 -3.39 14.22 -15.31
N THR A 156 -2.48 15.10 -14.90
CA THR A 156 -2.72 16.56 -14.88
C THR A 156 -2.64 17.20 -16.26
N ARG A 157 -1.91 16.59 -17.22
CA ARG A 157 -1.77 17.11 -18.60
C ARG A 157 -3.11 17.35 -19.30
N HIS A 158 -4.11 16.51 -19.04
CA HIS A 158 -5.43 16.58 -19.67
C HIS A 158 -6.50 17.25 -18.80
N MET A 159 -6.13 17.75 -17.61
CA MET A 159 -7.08 18.44 -16.73
C MET A 159 -7.34 19.88 -17.23
N PRO A 160 -8.60 20.35 -17.22
CA PRO A 160 -8.90 21.76 -17.41
C PRO A 160 -8.18 22.63 -16.36
N ASP A 161 -7.80 23.86 -16.69
CA ASP A 161 -6.97 24.69 -15.81
C ASP A 161 -7.65 25.00 -14.46
N HIS A 162 -8.98 25.15 -14.44
CA HIS A 162 -9.76 25.30 -13.20
C HIS A 162 -9.73 24.06 -12.28
N VAL A 163 -9.38 22.89 -12.83
CA VAL A 163 -9.19 21.64 -12.06
C VAL A 163 -7.75 21.55 -11.57
N LYS A 164 -6.75 21.93 -12.38
CA LYS A 164 -5.34 21.99 -11.97
C LYS A 164 -5.12 22.93 -10.79
N LEU A 165 -5.81 24.06 -10.78
CA LEU A 165 -5.78 25.04 -9.67
C LEU A 165 -6.26 24.46 -8.33
N ARG A 166 -6.98 23.32 -8.30
CA ARG A 166 -7.35 22.65 -7.04
C ARG A 166 -6.25 21.75 -6.47
N TYR A 167 -5.18 21.52 -7.24
CA TYR A 167 -4.08 20.61 -6.89
C TYR A 167 -2.72 21.33 -6.78
N LEU A 168 -2.60 22.54 -7.32
CA LEU A 168 -1.37 23.34 -7.35
C LEU A 168 -1.41 24.56 -6.39
N SER A 169 -2.45 24.70 -5.58
CA SER A 169 -2.70 25.91 -4.77
C SER A 169 -2.39 25.75 -3.28
N ASP A 170 -1.70 24.70 -2.87
CA ASP A 170 -1.16 24.56 -1.51
C ASP A 170 0.38 24.73 -1.60
N GLU A 171 0.82 25.98 -1.82
CA GLU A 171 2.17 26.48 -1.49
C GLU A 171 2.07 27.42 -0.29
#